data_AF-A0AAJ1BEG9-F1
#
_entry.id   AF-A0AAJ1BEG9-F1
#
_cell.length_a   1.000
_cell.length_b   1.000
_cell.length_c   1.000
_cell.angle_alpha   90.00
_cell.angle_beta   90.00
_cell.angle_gamma   90.00
#
_symmetry.space_group_name_H-M   'P 1'
#
loop_
_entity.id
_entity.type
_entity.pdbx_description
1 polymer ?
#
loop_
_entity_poly.entity_id
_entity_poly.type
_entity_poly.pdbx_seq_one_letter_code
_entity_poly.pdbx_strand_id
1 'polypeptide(L)'
;MAQLSLPHATAQDTSLIHLQYGLMSAFPLLLPVLAALVLNLSLRKSDCCSICITHLKWQRNSMLGLAVGAAAWYWLPAGWMAATALVAVLAWFVLRIVKGWVSLIDGVAIQSAMRREQAANSIE
;
A
#
# COMPACT_ATOMS: atom_id res chain seq x y z
N MET A 1 13.78 -40.48 -21.92
CA MET A 1 14.00 -39.06 -21.58
C MET A 1 12.75 -38.56 -20.88
N ALA A 2 12.77 -38.54 -19.55
CA ALA A 2 11.63 -38.05 -18.77
C ALA A 2 11.58 -36.53 -18.86
N GLN A 3 10.54 -36.01 -19.53
CA GLN A 3 10.20 -34.59 -19.50
C GLN A 3 9.71 -34.27 -18.08
N LEU A 4 10.57 -33.65 -17.28
CA LEU A 4 10.18 -32.97 -16.04
C LEU A 4 9.29 -31.80 -16.44
N SER A 5 7.99 -32.03 -16.53
CA SER A 5 6.97 -30.99 -16.58
C SER A 5 6.98 -30.28 -15.23
N LEU A 6 7.92 -29.35 -15.07
CA LEU A 6 7.88 -28.38 -13.98
C LEU A 6 6.53 -27.66 -14.11
N PRO A 7 5.65 -27.74 -13.09
CA PRO A 7 4.46 -26.92 -13.07
C PRO A 7 4.95 -25.48 -13.27
N HIS A 8 4.22 -24.70 -14.07
CA HIS A 8 4.44 -23.27 -14.28
C HIS A 8 4.59 -22.55 -12.92
N ALA A 9 5.78 -22.59 -12.34
CA ALA A 9 6.24 -21.70 -11.32
C ALA A 9 6.60 -20.42 -12.07
N THR A 10 5.57 -19.76 -12.61
CA THR A 10 5.67 -18.35 -12.94
C THR A 10 5.91 -17.68 -11.59
N ALA A 11 7.18 -17.51 -11.23
CA ALA A 11 7.58 -16.66 -10.12
C ALA A 11 6.82 -15.35 -10.33
N GLN A 12 5.87 -15.08 -9.44
CA GLN A 12 5.06 -13.89 -9.57
C GLN A 12 5.98 -12.69 -9.37
N ASP A 13 6.12 -11.87 -10.40
CA ASP A 13 6.97 -10.69 -10.35
C ASP A 13 6.35 -9.64 -9.42
N THR A 14 6.67 -9.73 -8.13
CA THR A 14 6.29 -8.77 -7.09
C THR A 14 7.34 -7.67 -6.91
N SER A 15 8.46 -7.75 -7.63
CA SER A 15 9.59 -6.80 -7.58
C SER A 15 9.14 -5.35 -7.79
N LEU A 16 8.20 -5.13 -8.71
CA LEU A 16 7.63 -3.81 -9.00
C LEU A 16 6.82 -3.24 -7.81
N ILE A 17 6.15 -4.10 -7.04
CA ILE A 17 5.36 -3.68 -5.87
C ILE A 17 6.29 -3.36 -4.71
N HIS A 18 7.37 -4.12 -4.53
CA HIS A 18 8.44 -3.78 -3.60
C HIS A 18 9.07 -2.43 -3.94
N LEU A 19 9.36 -2.19 -5.22
CA LEU A 19 9.85 -0.89 -5.70
C LEU A 19 8.85 0.23 -5.37
N GLN A 20 7.55 0.04 -5.62
CA GLN A 20 6.52 1.04 -5.27
C GLN A 20 6.47 1.33 -3.76
N TYR A 21 6.58 0.32 -2.88
CA TYR A 21 6.66 0.57 -1.43
C TYR A 21 7.94 1.34 -1.05
N GLY A 22 9.07 1.04 -1.70
CA GLY A 22 10.30 1.81 -1.55
C GLY A 22 10.12 3.27 -1.97
N LEU A 23 9.53 3.54 -3.14
CA LEU A 23 9.25 4.91 -3.58
C LEU A 23 8.27 5.64 -2.64
N MET A 24 7.28 4.94 -2.08
CA MET A 24 6.37 5.51 -1.09
C MET A 24 7.08 5.87 0.22
N SER A 25 8.09 5.11 0.65
CA SER A 25 8.88 5.44 1.85
C SER A 25 9.70 6.72 1.68
N ALA A 26 10.05 7.08 0.44
CA ALA A 26 10.70 8.34 0.11
C ALA A 26 9.73 9.54 0.00
N PHE A 27 8.60 9.49 0.72
CA PHE A 27 7.60 10.57 0.75
C PHE A 27 8.09 11.96 1.13
N PRO A 28 9.15 12.15 1.96
CA PRO A 28 9.67 13.49 2.23
C PRO A 28 10.17 14.20 0.96
N LEU A 29 10.56 13.43 -0.08
CA LEU A 29 11.13 13.97 -1.31
C LEU A 29 10.09 14.31 -2.39
N LEU A 30 8.79 14.02 -2.16
CA LEU A 30 7.63 14.23 -3.06
C LEU A 30 7.70 13.56 -4.44
N LEU A 31 8.77 13.79 -5.20
CA LEU A 31 9.04 13.26 -6.54
C LEU A 31 8.97 11.72 -6.60
N PRO A 32 9.53 10.96 -5.63
CA PRO A 32 9.37 9.52 -5.59
C PRO A 32 7.92 9.05 -5.38
N VAL A 33 7.13 9.80 -4.62
CA VAL A 33 5.70 9.47 -4.40
C VAL A 33 4.89 9.72 -5.66
N LEU A 34 5.18 10.79 -6.40
CA LEU A 34 4.56 11.05 -7.70
C LEU A 34 4.89 9.93 -8.70
N ALA A 35 6.16 9.49 -8.74
CA ALA A 35 6.56 8.36 -9.57
C ALA A 35 5.85 7.06 -9.15
N ALA A 36 5.70 6.78 -7.85
CA ALA A 36 4.93 5.65 -7.37
C ALA A 36 3.45 5.72 -7.80
N LEU A 37 2.85 6.91 -7.75
CA LEU A 37 1.46 7.12 -8.18
C LEU A 37 1.29 6.91 -9.69
N VAL A 38 2.20 7.44 -10.51
CA VAL A 38 2.19 7.25 -11.97
C VAL A 38 2.32 5.76 -12.32
N LEU A 39 3.24 5.05 -11.66
CA LEU A 39 3.39 3.60 -11.84
C LEU A 39 2.10 2.89 -11.44
N ASN A 40 1.53 3.19 -10.27
CA ASN A 40 0.30 2.57 -9.78
C ASN A 40 -0.89 2.76 -10.74
N LEU A 41 -0.98 3.92 -11.41
CA LEU A 41 -2.00 4.20 -12.44
C LEU A 41 -1.70 3.52 -13.78
N SER A 42 -0.43 3.30 -14.11
CA SER A 42 -0.01 2.72 -15.39
C SER A 42 -0.14 1.20 -15.44
N LEU A 43 -0.17 0.51 -14.28
CA LEU A 43 -0.37 -0.94 -14.23
C LEU A 43 -1.78 -1.33 -14.68
N ARG A 44 -1.86 -2.03 -15.82
CA ARG A 44 -3.10 -2.64 -16.30
C ARG A 44 -3.48 -3.82 -15.39
N LYS A 45 -4.72 -3.83 -14.91
CA LYS A 45 -5.26 -4.87 -14.00
C LYS A 45 -5.29 -6.28 -14.62
N SER A 46 -5.20 -6.39 -15.96
CA SER A 46 -5.33 -7.65 -16.69
C SER A 46 -4.10 -8.57 -16.54
N ASP A 47 -2.94 -8.02 -16.19
CA ASP A 47 -1.66 -8.75 -16.18
C ASP A 47 -1.17 -9.08 -14.75
N CYS A 48 -1.99 -8.78 -13.73
CA CYS A 48 -1.59 -8.88 -12.33
C CYS A 48 -2.26 -10.04 -11.58
N CYS A 49 -1.46 -10.74 -10.76
CA CYS A 49 -1.95 -11.68 -9.76
C CYS A 49 -2.93 -11.03 -8.76
N SER A 50 -3.82 -11.84 -8.19
CA SER A 50 -4.72 -11.47 -7.08
C SER A 50 -4.01 -10.71 -5.94
N ILE A 51 -2.81 -11.16 -5.53
CA ILE A 51 -1.99 -10.48 -4.52
C ILE A 51 -1.64 -9.07 -5.00
N CYS A 52 -1.06 -8.94 -6.20
CA CYS A 52 -0.67 -7.66 -6.77
C CYS A 52 -1.79 -6.62 -6.79
N ILE A 53 -3.00 -7.04 -7.18
CA ILE A 53 -4.18 -6.17 -7.24
C ILE A 53 -4.55 -5.63 -5.85
N THR A 54 -4.44 -6.44 -4.79
CA THR A 54 -4.75 -5.99 -3.42
C THR A 54 -3.72 -4.98 -2.90
N HIS A 55 -2.43 -5.20 -3.14
CA HIS A 55 -1.38 -4.26 -2.74
C HIS A 55 -1.49 -2.94 -3.51
N LEU A 56 -1.76 -2.98 -4.82
CA LEU A 56 -1.96 -1.76 -5.61
C LEU A 56 -3.13 -0.91 -5.08
N LYS A 57 -4.28 -1.55 -4.79
CA LYS A 57 -5.43 -0.86 -4.18
C LYS A 57 -5.08 -0.27 -2.81
N TRP A 58 -4.32 -1.00 -1.99
CA TRP A 58 -3.87 -0.53 -0.68
C TRP A 58 -2.94 0.68 -0.78
N GLN A 59 -1.96 0.63 -1.68
CA GLN A 59 -1.02 1.72 -1.94
C GLN A 59 -1.76 2.97 -2.40
N ARG A 60 -2.67 2.83 -3.38
CA ARG A 60 -3.49 3.93 -3.88
C ARG A 60 -4.35 4.56 -2.79
N ASN A 61 -5.03 3.75 -1.99
CA ASN A 61 -5.85 4.26 -0.88
C ASN A 61 -4.99 4.95 0.20
N SER A 62 -3.76 4.49 0.41
CA SER A 62 -2.82 5.13 1.35
C SER A 62 -2.34 6.48 0.83
N MET A 63 -2.04 6.59 -0.47
CA MET A 63 -1.68 7.86 -1.12
C MET A 63 -2.84 8.85 -1.11
N LEU A 64 -4.07 8.38 -1.39
CA LEU A 64 -5.27 9.21 -1.30
C LEU A 64 -5.51 9.69 0.14
N GLY A 65 -5.34 8.81 1.13
CA GLY A 65 -5.45 9.19 2.54
C GLY A 65 -4.40 10.21 2.96
N LEU A 66 -3.16 10.09 2.47
CA LEU A 66 -2.12 11.10 2.68
C LEU A 66 -2.50 12.45 2.06
N ALA A 67 -2.99 12.45 0.82
CA ALA A 67 -3.41 13.67 0.12
C ALA A 67 -4.59 14.35 0.83
N VAL A 68 -5.59 13.58 1.25
CA VAL A 68 -6.74 14.09 2.01
C VAL A 68 -6.30 14.59 3.40
N GLY A 69 -5.43 13.87 4.09
CA GLY A 69 -4.88 14.29 5.38
C GLY A 69 -4.07 15.58 5.27
N ALA A 70 -3.26 15.73 4.20
CA ALA A 70 -2.51 16.94 3.91
C ALA A 70 -3.42 18.12 3.48
N ALA A 71 -4.56 17.86 2.83
CA ALA A 71 -5.55 18.90 2.54
C ALA A 71 -6.29 19.32 3.82
N ALA A 72 -6.71 18.34 4.65
CA ALA A 72 -7.38 18.58 5.93
C ALA A 72 -6.53 19.41 6.90
N TRP A 73 -5.22 19.13 6.90
CA TRP A 73 -4.21 19.89 7.62
C TRP A 73 -4.29 21.40 7.38
N TYR A 74 -4.50 21.82 6.13
CA TYR A 74 -4.48 23.23 5.73
C TYR A 74 -5.58 24.05 6.42
N TRP A 75 -6.69 23.42 6.82
CA TRP A 75 -7.81 24.09 7.47
C TRP A 75 -7.68 24.19 9.00
N LEU A 76 -6.58 23.71 9.59
CA LEU A 76 -6.38 23.77 11.05
C LEU A 76 -5.89 25.16 11.49
N PRO A 77 -6.63 25.86 12.39
CA PRO A 77 -6.37 27.27 12.70
C PRO A 77 -5.22 27.51 13.69
N ALA A 78 -4.81 26.51 14.48
CA ALA A 78 -3.81 26.66 15.55
C ALA A 78 -2.52 25.90 15.23
N GLY A 79 -1.37 26.57 15.32
CA GLY A 79 -0.07 26.03 14.89
C GLY A 79 0.37 24.73 15.58
N TRP A 80 -0.02 24.49 16.84
CA TRP A 80 0.31 23.24 17.55
C TRP A 80 -0.65 22.09 17.19
N MET A 81 -1.95 22.41 16.98
CA MET A 81 -2.97 21.46 16.52
C MET A 81 -2.78 21.07 15.07
N ALA A 82 -2.29 22.03 14.28
CA ALA A 82 -1.48 21.75 13.13
C ALA A 82 -0.34 20.87 13.65
N ALA A 83 0.90 21.28 13.95
CA ALA A 83 2.07 20.38 14.17
C ALA A 83 1.78 18.88 14.50
N THR A 84 1.02 18.62 15.58
CA THR A 84 0.51 17.29 15.98
C THR A 84 -0.28 16.50 14.91
N ALA A 85 -1.23 17.09 14.20
CA ALA A 85 -2.03 16.35 13.20
C ALA A 85 -1.20 15.90 11.97
N LEU A 86 -0.10 16.59 11.62
CA LEU A 86 0.77 16.23 10.49
C LEU A 86 1.64 15.09 10.92
N VAL A 87 2.20 15.15 12.13
CA VAL A 87 2.90 14.01 12.73
C VAL A 87 1.97 12.79 12.75
N ALA A 88 0.70 12.95 13.13
CA ALA A 88 -0.27 11.85 13.11
C ALA A 88 -0.53 11.29 11.70
N VAL A 89 -0.74 12.16 10.70
CA VAL A 89 -0.95 11.76 9.29
C VAL A 89 0.28 11.06 8.72
N LEU A 90 1.48 11.58 8.99
CA LEU A 90 2.74 10.98 8.54
C LEU A 90 2.99 9.64 9.23
N ALA A 91 2.79 9.55 10.54
CA ALA A 91 2.90 8.30 11.28
C ALA A 91 1.91 7.25 10.76
N TRP A 92 0.65 7.64 10.54
CA TRP A 92 -0.35 6.78 9.92
C TRP A 92 0.09 6.29 8.54
N PHE A 93 0.64 7.16 7.70
CA PHE A 93 1.10 6.81 6.36
C PHE A 93 2.30 5.84 6.40
N VAL A 94 3.26 6.06 7.30
CA VAL A 94 4.40 5.15 7.51
C VAL A 94 3.91 3.77 7.98
N LEU A 95 2.99 3.71 8.93
CA LEU A 95 2.40 2.44 9.39
C LEU A 95 1.70 1.69 8.25
N ARG A 96 1.03 2.42 7.33
CA ARG A 96 0.40 1.84 6.13
C ARG A 96 1.42 1.26 5.15
N ILE A 97 2.56 1.92 4.96
CA ILE A 97 3.67 1.43 4.13
C ILE A 97 4.24 0.16 4.74
N VAL A 98 4.66 0.20 6.01
CA VAL A 98 5.29 -0.94 6.71
C VAL A 98 4.35 -2.13 6.72
N LYS A 99 3.08 -1.94 7.11
CA LYS A 99 2.08 -3.01 7.12
C LYS A 99 1.88 -3.64 5.74
N GLY A 100 1.78 -2.81 4.70
CA GLY A 100 1.61 -3.29 3.34
C GLY A 100 2.84 -4.00 2.78
N TRP A 101 4.03 -3.57 3.18
CA TRP A 101 5.31 -4.13 2.73
C TRP A 101 5.62 -5.45 3.45
N VAL A 102 5.39 -5.55 4.76
CA VAL A 102 5.53 -6.82 5.51
C VAL A 102 4.58 -7.88 4.95
N SER A 103 3.30 -7.54 4.74
CA SER A 103 2.33 -8.45 4.11
C SER A 103 2.78 -8.94 2.73
N LEU A 104 3.52 -8.11 1.98
CA LEU A 104 4.03 -8.47 0.65
C LEU A 104 5.19 -9.46 0.77
N ILE A 105 6.10 -9.24 1.73
CA ILE A 105 7.21 -10.14 2.04
C ILE A 105 6.68 -11.51 2.47
N ASP A 106 5.60 -11.52 3.25
CA ASP A 106 4.92 -12.74 3.70
C ASP A 106 4.12 -13.42 2.56
N GLY A 107 4.03 -12.81 1.38
CA GLY A 107 3.25 -13.32 0.24
C GLY A 107 1.74 -13.30 0.46
N VAL A 108 1.26 -12.51 1.43
CA VAL A 108 -0.15 -12.44 1.83
C VAL A 108 -0.83 -11.26 1.14
N ALA A 109 -1.92 -11.54 0.43
CA ALA A 109 -2.78 -10.49 -0.12
C ALA A 109 -3.30 -9.57 0.99
N ILE A 110 -3.41 -8.27 0.70
CA ILE A 110 -4.01 -7.30 1.63
C ILE A 110 -5.53 -7.49 1.61
N GLN A 111 -5.99 -8.55 2.26
CA GLN A 111 -7.36 -8.68 2.71
C GLN A 111 -7.54 -7.70 3.86
N SER A 112 -8.48 -6.78 3.70
CA SER A 112 -9.00 -5.92 4.77
C SER A 112 -9.11 -6.72 6.06
N ALA A 113 -8.22 -6.43 7.02
CA ALA A 113 -8.24 -7.00 8.36
C ALA A 113 -9.62 -6.83 9.05
N MET A 114 -10.47 -5.92 8.54
CA MET A 114 -11.89 -5.82 8.90
C MET A 114 -12.68 -7.14 8.76
N ARG A 115 -12.38 -8.04 7.81
CA ARG A 115 -13.12 -9.31 7.70
C ARG A 115 -12.79 -10.27 8.85
N ARG A 116 -11.60 -10.18 9.45
CA ARG A 116 -11.26 -11.03 10.62
C ARG A 116 -11.92 -10.53 11.90
N GLU A 117 -12.03 -9.21 12.07
CA GLU A 117 -12.77 -8.63 13.20
C GLU A 117 -14.29 -8.79 13.05
N GLN A 118 -14.85 -8.62 11.84
CA GLN A 118 -16.28 -8.86 11.59
C GLN A 118 -16.65 -10.35 11.69
N ALA A 119 -15.76 -11.27 11.31
CA ALA A 119 -16.01 -12.71 11.49
C ALA A 119 -15.84 -13.17 12.94
N ALA A 120 -14.97 -12.52 13.72
CA ALA A 120 -14.85 -12.78 15.16
C ALA A 120 -16.06 -12.26 15.94
N ASN A 121 -16.59 -11.08 15.59
CA ASN A 121 -17.78 -10.49 16.23
C ASN A 121 -19.13 -10.99 15.68
N SER A 122 -19.15 -11.82 14.63
CA SER A 122 -20.39 -12.44 14.11
C SER A 122 -20.65 -13.83 14.68
N ILE A 123 -19.77 -14.32 15.56
CA ILE A 123 -19.88 -15.62 16.24
C ILE A 123 -20.31 -15.42 17.72
N GLU A 124 -20.41 -14.17 18.19
CA GLU A 124 -21.05 -13.81 19.46
C GLU A 124 -22.52 -13.40 19.26
#